data_AF-A0A259CG70-F1
#
_entry.id   AF-A0A259CG70-F1
#
_cell.length_a   1.000
_cell.length_b   1.000
_cell.length_c   1.000
_cell.angle_alpha   90.00
_cell.angle_beta   90.00
_cell.angle_gamma   90.00
#
_symmetry.space_group_name_H-M   'P 1'
#
loop_
_entity.id
_entity.type
_entity.pdbx_description
1 polymer ?
#
loop_
_entity_poly.entity_id
_entity_poly.type
_entity_poly.pdbx_seq_one_letter_code
_entity_poly.pdbx_strand_id
1 'polypeptide(L)'
;MSDRSDLAALLGSRICHDLISPIGAIGNGLELLMMEAETRGPEMALISESVGHANARIRFFRVAFGAAAGEQRLGRSEVASIISDMTRGGRLSVEWHSGADLSRGEVKIAFLLLMCLESAMAYGGKV
;
A
#
# COMPACT_ATOMS: atom_id res chain seq x y z
N MET A 1 6.28 0.16 -30.07
CA MET A 1 7.24 -0.79 -29.47
C MET A 1 6.45 -2.01 -29.02
N SER A 2 6.84 -3.19 -29.51
CA SER A 2 6.11 -4.45 -29.32
C SER A 2 5.75 -4.68 -27.85
N ASP A 3 4.46 -4.97 -27.66
CA ASP A 3 3.72 -5.32 -26.46
C ASP A 3 4.28 -6.61 -25.84
N ARG A 4 5.50 -6.54 -25.29
CA ARG A 4 5.96 -7.56 -24.36
C ARG A 4 5.19 -7.31 -23.07
N SER A 5 4.03 -7.94 -22.98
CA SER A 5 3.29 -8.12 -21.74
C SER A 5 4.27 -8.26 -20.58
N ASP A 6 4.28 -7.26 -19.70
CA ASP A 6 5.09 -7.27 -18.49
C ASP A 6 4.48 -8.33 -17.57
N LEU A 7 4.92 -9.58 -17.78
CA LEU A 7 4.43 -10.75 -17.05
C LEU A 7 4.56 -10.54 -15.54
N ALA A 8 5.62 -9.87 -15.08
CA ALA A 8 5.81 -9.56 -13.68
C ALA A 8 4.70 -8.60 -13.19
N ALA A 9 4.34 -7.60 -13.98
CA ALA A 9 3.26 -6.69 -13.63
C ALA A 9 1.88 -7.34 -13.64
N LEU A 10 1.60 -8.25 -14.59
CA LEU A 10 0.36 -9.02 -14.61
C LEU A 10 0.26 -9.96 -13.41
N LEU A 11 1.36 -10.62 -13.04
CA LEU A 11 1.44 -11.46 -11.84
C LEU A 11 1.21 -10.63 -10.58
N GLY A 12 1.87 -9.47 -10.47
CA GLY A 12 1.68 -8.54 -9.35
C GLY A 12 0.23 -8.08 -9.23
N SER A 13 -0.42 -7.73 -10.35
CA SER A 13 -1.86 -7.40 -10.37
C SER A 13 -2.72 -8.56 -9.87
N ARG A 14 -2.45 -9.80 -10.32
CA ARG A 14 -3.24 -10.98 -9.94
C ARG A 14 -3.10 -11.30 -8.45
N ILE A 15 -1.87 -11.32 -7.93
CA ILE A 15 -1.61 -11.57 -6.50
C ILE A 15 -2.31 -10.51 -5.64
N CYS A 16 -2.19 -9.23 -6.00
CA CYS A 16 -2.83 -8.16 -5.23
C CYS A 16 -4.36 -8.24 -5.30
N HIS A 17 -4.92 -8.59 -6.46
CA HIS A 17 -6.36 -8.80 -6.63
C HIS A 17 -6.89 -9.92 -5.72
N ASP A 18 -6.18 -11.04 -5.65
CA ASP A 18 -6.63 -12.19 -4.86
C ASP A 18 -6.48 -11.94 -3.34
N LEU A 19 -5.52 -11.11 -2.92
CA LEU A 19 -5.25 -10.83 -1.50
C LEU A 19 -6.04 -9.64 -0.93
N ILE A 20 -6.45 -8.66 -1.74
CA ILE A 20 -7.10 -7.45 -1.22
C ILE A 20 -8.46 -7.73 -0.56
N SER A 21 -9.24 -8.64 -1.14
CA SER A 21 -10.58 -9.00 -0.64
C SER A 21 -10.55 -9.75 0.71
N PRO A 22 -9.82 -10.87 0.86
CA PRO A 22 -9.78 -11.58 2.14
C PRO A 22 -9.18 -10.75 3.28
N ILE A 23 -8.15 -9.94 3.01
CA ILE A 23 -7.57 -9.05 4.04
C ILE A 23 -8.57 -7.96 4.45
N GLY A 24 -9.30 -7.39 3.48
CA GLY A 24 -10.38 -6.45 3.76
C GLY A 24 -11.51 -7.07 4.60
N ALA A 25 -11.90 -8.31 4.29
CA ALA A 25 -12.91 -9.03 5.06
C ALA A 25 -12.48 -9.27 6.51
N ILE A 26 -11.21 -9.63 6.74
CA ILE A 26 -10.66 -9.75 8.10
C ILE A 26 -10.71 -8.40 8.81
N GLY A 27 -10.28 -7.31 8.16
CA GLY A 27 -10.34 -5.96 8.73
C GLY A 27 -11.74 -5.57 9.18
N ASN A 28 -12.74 -5.75 8.32
CA ASN A 28 -14.13 -5.48 8.65
C ASN A 28 -14.64 -6.34 9.83
N GLY A 29 -14.28 -7.63 9.85
CA GLY A 29 -14.61 -8.53 10.96
C GLY A 29 -14.02 -8.07 12.28
N LEU A 30 -12.77 -7.58 12.27
CA LEU A 30 -12.13 -7.02 13.44
C LEU A 30 -12.78 -5.71 13.91
N GLU A 31 -13.15 -4.82 13.00
CA GLU A 31 -13.90 -3.60 13.33
C GLU A 31 -15.21 -3.94 14.06
N LEU A 32 -15.95 -4.94 13.57
CA LEU A 32 -17.17 -5.42 14.22
C LEU A 32 -16.90 -6.00 15.62
N LEU A 33 -15.87 -6.83 15.77
CA LEU A 33 -15.48 -7.39 17.08
C LEU A 33 -15.07 -6.31 18.09
N MET A 34 -14.48 -5.19 17.63
CA MET A 34 -14.10 -4.06 18.48
C MET A 34 -15.27 -3.18 18.93
N MET A 35 -16.44 -3.33 18.33
CA MET A 35 -17.67 -2.72 18.83
C MET A 35 -18.17 -3.40 20.12
N GLU A 36 -17.79 -4.66 20.34
CA GLU A 36 -18.09 -5.40 21.56
C GLU A 36 -17.05 -5.07 22.65
N ALA A 37 -17.53 -4.68 23.84
CA ALA A 37 -16.67 -4.17 24.91
C ALA A 37 -15.75 -5.24 25.53
N GLU A 38 -16.16 -6.52 25.52
CA GLU A 38 -15.42 -7.64 26.09
C GLU A 38 -14.18 -8.04 25.27
N THR A 39 -14.09 -7.63 24.01
CA THR A 39 -13.07 -8.12 23.07
C THR A 39 -11.84 -7.20 22.99
N ARG A 40 -11.85 -6.08 23.71
CA ARG A 40 -10.80 -5.04 23.67
C ARG A 40 -9.60 -5.41 24.55
N GLY A 41 -8.76 -6.32 24.06
CA GLY A 41 -7.48 -6.70 24.66
C GLY A 41 -6.25 -6.26 23.85
N PRO A 42 -5.04 -6.26 24.45
CA PRO A 42 -3.80 -5.95 23.74
C PRO A 42 -3.52 -6.90 22.57
N GLU A 43 -3.92 -8.17 22.67
CA GLU A 43 -3.82 -9.16 21.60
C GLU A 43 -4.63 -8.73 20.39
N MET A 44 -5.81 -8.16 20.62
CA MET A 44 -6.68 -7.73 19.55
C MET A 44 -6.14 -6.44 18.90
N ALA A 45 -5.61 -5.50 19.68
CA ALA A 45 -4.88 -4.36 19.11
C ALA A 45 -3.73 -4.80 18.19
N LEU A 46 -2.94 -5.82 18.58
CA LEU A 46 -1.87 -6.38 17.75
C LEU A 46 -2.38 -7.02 16.45
N ILE A 47 -3.49 -7.75 16.50
CA ILE A 47 -4.11 -8.35 15.30
C ILE A 47 -4.64 -7.26 14.36
N SER A 48 -5.30 -6.24 14.90
CA SER A 48 -5.82 -5.10 14.13
C SER A 48 -4.69 -4.35 13.44
N GLU A 49 -3.60 -4.07 14.17
CA GLU A 49 -2.40 -3.46 13.61
C GLU A 49 -1.80 -4.32 12.48
N SER A 50 -1.67 -5.63 12.70
CA SER A 50 -1.13 -6.55 11.70
C SER A 50 -1.95 -6.58 10.41
N VAL A 51 -3.28 -6.57 10.51
CA VAL A 51 -4.18 -6.53 9.36
C VAL A 51 -4.10 -5.17 8.66
N GLY A 52 -4.00 -4.07 9.41
CA GLY A 52 -3.76 -2.73 8.87
C GLY A 52 -2.47 -2.68 8.04
N HIS A 53 -1.36 -3.20 8.57
CA HIS A 53 -0.08 -3.30 7.87
C HIS A 53 -0.17 -4.16 6.61
N ALA A 54 -0.85 -5.31 6.69
CA ALA A 54 -1.04 -6.18 5.52
C ALA A 54 -1.84 -5.47 4.41
N ASN A 55 -2.92 -4.78 4.76
CA ASN A 55 -3.72 -4.02 3.81
C ASN A 55 -2.91 -2.89 3.15
N ALA A 56 -2.15 -2.13 3.95
CA ALA A 56 -1.27 -1.08 3.46
C ALA A 56 -0.24 -1.60 2.45
N ARG A 57 0.43 -2.72 2.77
CA ARG A 57 1.40 -3.37 1.88
C ARG A 57 0.77 -3.82 0.57
N ILE A 58 -0.41 -4.45 0.60
CA ILE A 58 -1.09 -4.88 -0.63
C ILE A 58 -1.51 -3.69 -1.50
N ARG A 59 -2.04 -2.61 -0.89
CA ARG A 59 -2.35 -1.38 -1.63
C ARG A 59 -1.10 -0.77 -2.27
N PHE A 60 0.00 -0.73 -1.54
CA PHE A 60 1.29 -0.24 -2.04
C PHE A 60 1.83 -1.10 -3.19
N PHE A 61 1.88 -2.43 -3.01
CA PHE A 61 2.38 -3.37 -4.03
C PHE A 61 1.51 -3.39 -5.29
N ARG A 62 0.19 -3.24 -5.15
CA ARG A 62 -0.70 -3.08 -6.31
C ARG A 62 -0.31 -1.87 -7.16
N VAL A 63 0.15 -0.80 -6.52
CA VAL A 63 0.65 0.40 -7.21
C VAL A 63 2.08 0.19 -7.75
N ALA A 64 3.00 -0.32 -6.93
CA ALA A 64 4.41 -0.47 -7.29
C ALA A 64 4.66 -1.54 -8.37
N PHE A 65 3.94 -2.67 -8.31
CA PHE A 65 4.20 -3.82 -9.15
C PHE A 65 3.08 -4.11 -10.15
N GLY A 66 1.84 -3.70 -9.88
CA GLY A 66 0.72 -3.97 -10.77
C GLY A 66 0.88 -3.35 -12.16
N ALA A 67 0.18 -3.96 -13.12
CA ALA A 67 0.03 -3.42 -14.46
C ALA A 67 -0.61 -2.02 -14.42
N ALA A 68 0.02 -1.07 -15.09
CA ALA A 68 -0.52 0.26 -15.34
C ALA A 68 -1.15 0.24 -16.73
N ALA A 69 -2.47 0.36 -16.83
CA ALA A 69 -3.16 0.37 -18.11
C ALA A 69 -3.49 1.82 -18.53
N GLY A 70 -3.08 2.19 -19.75
CA GLY A 70 -3.52 3.42 -20.43
C GLY A 70 -3.34 4.72 -19.64
N GLU A 71 -4.36 5.58 -19.70
CA GLU A 71 -4.40 6.91 -19.06
C GLU A 71 -4.88 6.88 -17.60
N GLN A 72 -4.76 5.74 -16.90
CA GLN A 72 -5.16 5.66 -15.50
C GLN A 72 -4.41 6.73 -14.67
N ARG A 73 -5.18 7.48 -13.87
CA ARG A 73 -4.64 8.51 -12.96
C ARG A 73 -4.93 8.15 -11.51
N LEU A 74 -4.09 8.64 -10.61
CA LEU A 74 -4.32 8.60 -9.16
C LEU A 74 -4.32 10.01 -8.61
N GLY A 75 -5.28 10.28 -7.73
CA GLY A 75 -5.35 11.52 -6.99
C GLY A 75 -4.25 11.60 -5.94
N ARG A 76 -3.70 12.80 -5.72
CA ARG A 76 -2.66 13.04 -4.71
C ARG A 76 -3.03 12.51 -3.32
N SER A 77 -4.28 12.68 -2.90
CA SER A 77 -4.76 12.21 -1.60
C SER A 77 -4.72 10.69 -1.48
N GLU A 78 -5.09 9.97 -2.55
CA GLU A 78 -4.99 8.51 -2.59
C GLU A 78 -3.52 8.08 -2.45
N VAL A 79 -2.62 8.68 -3.23
CA VAL A 79 -1.19 8.38 -3.20
C VAL A 79 -0.60 8.63 -1.81
N ALA A 80 -0.86 9.81 -1.24
CA ALA A 80 -0.39 10.17 0.09
C ALA A 80 -0.94 9.23 1.17
N SER A 81 -2.21 8.81 1.06
CA SER A 81 -2.81 7.86 2.01
C SER A 81 -2.10 6.51 1.99
N ILE A 82 -1.80 5.96 0.80
CA ILE A 82 -1.12 4.67 0.65
C ILE A 82 0.29 4.75 1.23
N ILE A 83 1.02 5.82 0.95
CA ILE A 83 2.37 6.03 1.49
C ILE A 83 2.33 6.16 3.02
N SER A 84 1.38 6.95 3.55
CA SER A 84 1.23 7.15 4.99
C SER A 84 0.86 5.86 5.72
N ASP A 85 -0.03 5.05 5.15
CA ASP A 85 -0.40 3.75 5.71
C ASP A 85 0.79 2.78 5.68
N MET A 86 1.56 2.74 4.57
CA MET A 86 2.71 1.85 4.40
C MET A 86 3.88 2.17 5.33
N THR A 87 4.08 3.46 5.65
CA THR A 87 5.20 3.94 6.49
C THR A 87 4.83 4.10 7.96
N ARG A 88 3.57 3.86 8.34
CA ARG A 88 3.08 4.00 9.71
C ARG A 88 3.84 3.08 10.66
N GLY A 89 4.34 3.63 11.76
CA GLY A 89 5.14 2.88 12.74
C GLY A 89 6.52 2.46 12.24
N GLY A 90 6.88 2.77 10.99
CA GLY A 90 8.19 2.54 10.41
C GLY A 90 9.20 3.64 10.77
N ARG A 91 10.45 3.42 10.35
CA ARG A 91 11.55 4.38 10.54
C ARG A 91 11.65 5.44 9.43
N LEU A 92 10.96 5.20 8.32
CA LEU A 92 10.90 6.10 7.17
C LEU A 92 9.67 7.01 7.29
N SER A 93 9.87 8.31 7.15
CA SER A 93 8.79 9.30 7.05
C SER A 93 8.82 9.92 5.66
N VAL A 94 7.68 9.98 4.98
CA VAL A 94 7.61 10.48 3.60
C VAL A 94 6.65 11.67 3.52
N GLU A 95 7.14 12.79 3.00
CA GLU A 95 6.37 14.02 2.79
C GLU A 95 6.03 14.19 1.29
N TRP A 96 4.84 13.73 0.91
CA TRP A 96 4.44 13.68 -0.49
C TRP A 96 3.98 15.05 -1.07
N HIS A 97 4.72 15.53 -2.07
CA HIS A 97 4.43 16.75 -2.80
C HIS A 97 4.24 16.48 -4.30
N SER A 98 3.08 16.86 -4.85
CA SER A 98 2.76 16.69 -6.26
C SER A 98 1.59 17.58 -6.71
N GLY A 99 1.32 17.60 -8.01
CA GLY A 99 0.03 18.07 -8.56
C GLY A 99 -1.14 17.18 -8.12
N ALA A 100 -2.37 17.58 -8.49
CA ALA A 100 -3.60 16.92 -8.04
C ALA A 100 -3.78 15.50 -8.60
N ASP A 101 -3.50 15.30 -9.89
CA ASP A 101 -3.67 14.01 -10.57
C ASP A 101 -2.38 13.57 -11.25
N LEU A 102 -1.89 12.40 -10.87
CA LEU A 102 -0.65 11.81 -11.38
C LEU A 102 -0.96 10.66 -12.31
N SER A 103 -0.13 10.45 -13.34
CA SER A 103 -0.27 9.23 -14.14
C SER A 103 0.09 8.01 -13.28
N ARG A 104 -0.61 6.89 -13.53
CA ARG A 104 -0.35 5.62 -12.84
C ARG A 104 1.11 5.17 -12.98
N GLY A 105 1.74 5.48 -14.12
CA GLY A 105 3.14 5.18 -14.40
C GLY A 105 4.11 5.98 -13.53
N GLU A 106 3.92 7.30 -13.39
CA GLU A 106 4.77 8.13 -12.51
C GLU A 106 4.69 7.68 -11.05
N VAL A 107 3.48 7.39 -10.55
CA VAL A 107 3.30 6.89 -9.18
C VAL A 107 3.97 5.53 -8.99
N LYS A 108 3.90 4.65 -9.99
CA LYS A 108 4.59 3.34 -9.97
C LYS A 108 6.09 3.51 -9.75
N ILE A 109 6.72 4.40 -10.52
CA ILE A 109 8.16 4.69 -10.42
C ILE A 109 8.48 5.24 -9.03
N ALA A 110 7.69 6.21 -8.53
CA ALA A 110 7.89 6.78 -7.21
C ALA A 110 7.81 5.73 -6.10
N PHE A 111 6.85 4.80 -6.16
CA PHE A 111 6.70 3.74 -5.17
C PHE A 111 7.87 2.73 -5.22
N LEU A 112 8.35 2.39 -6.42
CA LEU A 112 9.55 1.57 -6.57
C LEU A 112 10.78 2.26 -5.97
N LEU A 113 10.96 3.56 -6.19
CA LEU A 113 12.04 4.35 -5.59
C LEU A 113 11.93 4.41 -4.07
N LEU A 114 10.73 4.56 -3.51
CA LEU A 114 10.52 4.54 -2.06
C LEU A 114 10.97 3.21 -1.43
N MET A 115 10.78 2.07 -2.07
CA MET A 115 11.31 0.78 -1.57
C MET A 115 12.85 0.73 -1.61
N CYS A 116 13.47 1.33 -2.63
CA CYS A 116 14.92 1.46 -2.66
C CYS A 116 15.42 2.35 -1.51
N LEU A 117 14.73 3.46 -1.23
CA LEU A 117 15.07 4.37 -0.14
C LEU A 117 14.85 3.72 1.23
N GLU A 118 13.75 3.00 1.43
CA GLU A 118 13.51 2.23 2.66
C GLU A 118 14.66 1.25 2.94
N SER A 119 15.15 0.57 1.89
CA SER A 119 16.28 -0.35 1.99
C SER A 119 17.61 0.37 2.26
N ALA A 120 17.82 1.53 1.63
CA ALA A 120 19.05 2.32 1.77
C ALA A 120 19.13 3.08 3.11
N MET A 121 17.98 3.43 3.70
CA MET A 121 17.86 4.20 4.94
C MET A 121 17.57 3.28 6.14
N ALA A 122 18.46 2.31 6.40
CA ALA A 122 18.28 1.30 7.45
C ALA A 122 18.06 1.87 8.88
N TYR A 123 18.54 3.09 9.12
CA TYR A 123 18.38 3.82 10.38
C TYR A 123 17.19 4.79 10.38
N GLY A 124 16.40 4.81 9.31
CA GLY A 124 15.28 5.73 9.11
C GLY A 124 15.67 7.07 8.50
N GLY A 125 14.69 7.96 8.40
CA GLY A 125 14.85 9.34 7.98
C GLY A 125 13.62 9.90 7.27
N LYS A 126 13.75 11.12 6.75
CA LYS A 126 12.67 11.86 6.11
C LYS A 126 12.97 12.06 4.62
N VAL A 127 11.99 11.79 3.77
CA VAL A 127 12.06 11.94 2.31
C VAL A 127 10.93 12.83 1.83
#